data_AF-A0A3D0Y346-F1
#
_entry.id   AF-A0A3D0Y346-F1
#
_cell.length_a   1.000
_cell.length_b   1.000
_cell.length_c   1.000
_cell.angle_alpha   90.00
_cell.angle_beta   90.00
_cell.angle_gamma   90.00
#
_symmetry.space_group_name_H-M   'P 1'
#
loop_
_entity.id
_entity.type
_entity.pdbx_description
1 polymer ?
#
loop_
_entity_poly.entity_id
_entity_poly.type
_entity_poly.pdbx_seq_one_letter_code
_entity_poly.pdbx_strand_id
1 'polypeptide(L)'
;AITVEDGHSFCRIDQVKNEIINIYNIIKDFYSKMGLWNNYWVSLSVRDSKHLEKYIGSNEDWDLSEKILKDICNELDLNAKVCEGEAALYGPKLDFMFKDAIRKRNSNSNNTT
;
A
#
# COMPACT_ATOMS: atom_id res chain seq x y z
N ALA A 1 -15.45 13.61 15.19
CA ALA A 1 -14.81 13.97 13.92
C ALA A 1 -13.66 13.00 13.70
N ILE A 2 -13.48 12.49 12.48
CA ILE A 2 -12.30 11.72 12.12
C ILE A 2 -11.37 12.67 11.36
N THR A 3 -10.10 12.69 11.73
CA THR A 3 -9.06 13.47 11.03
C THR A 3 -8.09 12.46 10.47
N VAL A 4 -7.92 12.47 9.15
CA VAL A 4 -7.01 11.58 8.43
C VAL A 4 -5.73 12.37 8.17
N GLU A 5 -4.59 11.73 8.40
CA GLU A 5 -3.30 12.23 7.91
C GLU A 5 -3.21 11.78 6.46
N ASP A 6 -3.43 12.72 5.54
CA ASP A 6 -3.43 12.49 4.11
C ASP A 6 -2.35 13.38 3.47
N GLY A 7 -1.47 12.76 2.69
CA GLY A 7 -0.28 13.36 2.11
C GLY A 7 -0.09 12.87 0.69
N HIS A 8 0.08 13.82 -0.25
CA HIS A 8 0.28 13.53 -1.66
C HIS A 8 1.72 13.88 -2.04
N SER A 9 2.53 12.89 -2.41
CA SER A 9 3.89 13.11 -2.93
C SER A 9 3.88 13.09 -4.45
N PHE A 10 4.36 14.18 -5.07
CA PHE A 10 4.53 14.29 -6.51
C PHE A 10 6.02 14.11 -6.84
N CYS A 11 6.34 13.04 -7.56
CA CYS A 11 7.72 12.71 -7.91
C CYS A 11 7.83 12.25 -9.37
N ARG A 12 9.04 12.28 -9.91
CA ARG A 12 9.31 11.68 -11.23
C ARG A 12 9.27 10.17 -11.13
N ILE A 13 9.01 9.49 -12.26
CA ILE A 13 8.89 8.02 -12.33
C ILE A 13 10.14 7.32 -11.75
N ASP A 14 11.34 7.85 -12.02
CA ASP A 14 12.60 7.32 -11.50
C ASP A 14 12.76 7.47 -9.97
N GLN A 15 12.03 8.40 -9.37
CA GLN A 15 12.08 8.71 -7.93
C GLN A 15 11.01 7.96 -7.13
N VAL A 16 9.95 7.47 -7.77
CA VAL A 16 8.81 6.80 -7.11
C VAL A 16 9.27 5.72 -6.13
N LYS A 17 10.22 4.88 -6.55
CA LYS A 17 10.74 3.80 -5.71
C LYS A 17 11.36 4.33 -4.42
N ASN A 18 12.21 5.34 -4.53
CA ASN A 18 12.91 5.93 -3.38
C ASN A 18 11.93 6.65 -2.45
N GLU A 19 10.94 7.34 -2.99
CA GLU A 19 9.90 8.02 -2.20
C GLU A 19 9.09 7.03 -1.37
N ILE A 20 8.67 5.90 -1.95
CA ILE A 20 7.94 4.85 -1.22
C ILE A 20 8.82 4.26 -0.10
N ILE A 21 10.11 4.04 -0.35
CA ILE A 21 11.06 3.55 0.68
C ILE A 21 11.22 4.58 1.80
N ASN A 22 11.29 5.87 1.47
CA ASN A 22 11.36 6.95 2.47
C ASN A 22 10.11 6.98 3.36
N ILE A 23 8.92 6.92 2.75
CA ILE A 23 7.64 6.86 3.47
C ILE A 23 7.58 5.61 4.36
N TYR A 24 7.97 4.45 3.83
CA TYR A 24 8.07 3.21 4.59
C TYR A 24 8.97 3.36 5.82
N ASN A 25 10.14 4.00 5.68
CA ASN A 25 11.05 4.20 6.81
C ASN A 25 10.45 5.11 7.89
N ILE A 26 9.68 6.13 7.51
CA ILE A 26 8.96 7.00 8.44
C ILE A 26 7.88 6.20 9.19
N ILE A 27 7.06 5.44 8.46
CA ILE A 27 6.03 4.56 9.02
C ILE A 27 6.69 3.57 10.00
N LYS A 28 7.78 2.93 9.59
CA LYS A 28 8.53 1.99 10.40
C LYS A 28 9.05 2.62 11.69
N ASP A 29 9.71 3.77 11.62
CA ASP A 29 10.22 4.46 12.81
C ASP A 29 9.09 4.84 13.78
N PHE A 30 7.99 5.38 13.24
CA PHE A 30 6.81 5.76 14.02
C PHE A 30 6.18 4.56 14.75
N TYR A 31 5.82 3.50 14.02
CA TYR A 31 5.20 2.30 14.61
C TYR A 31 6.16 1.47 15.46
N SER A 32 7.47 1.52 15.20
CA SER A 32 8.49 0.90 16.06
C SER A 32 8.55 1.56 17.42
N LYS A 33 8.53 2.90 17.48
CA LYS A 33 8.49 3.66 18.73
C LYS A 33 7.20 3.42 19.53
N MET A 34 6.10 3.11 18.84
CA MET A 34 4.83 2.71 19.48
C MET A 34 4.80 1.23 19.90
N GLY A 35 5.82 0.43 19.58
CA GLY A 35 5.87 -1.00 19.90
C GLY A 35 4.93 -1.89 19.07
N LEU A 36 4.35 -1.36 17.98
CA LEU A 36 3.39 -2.06 17.12
C LEU A 36 4.04 -2.75 15.92
N TRP A 37 5.33 -2.52 15.69
CA TRP A 37 6.07 -3.06 14.53
C TRP A 37 6.22 -4.59 14.53
N ASN A 38 6.03 -5.28 15.66
CA ASN A 38 6.25 -6.72 15.73
C ASN A 38 5.09 -7.56 15.17
N ASN A 39 3.93 -6.96 14.85
CA ASN A 39 2.74 -7.69 14.45
C ASN A 39 1.94 -6.94 13.37
N TYR A 40 2.57 -6.78 12.20
CA TYR A 40 1.93 -6.21 11.02
C TYR A 40 1.92 -7.20 9.87
N TRP A 41 1.02 -6.98 8.93
CA TRP A 41 1.04 -7.60 7.61
C TRP A 41 0.75 -6.53 6.57
N VAL A 42 1.16 -6.77 5.33
CA VAL A 42 1.00 -5.81 4.24
C VAL A 42 0.00 -6.38 3.23
N SER A 43 -0.92 -5.55 2.75
CA SER A 43 -1.80 -5.88 1.62
C SER A 43 -1.30 -5.16 0.39
N LEU A 44 -0.99 -5.91 -0.67
CA LEU A 44 -0.72 -5.35 -1.98
C LEU A 44 -1.96 -5.53 -2.85
N SER A 45 -2.73 -4.47 -3.03
CA SER A 45 -3.95 -4.56 -3.83
C SER A 45 -3.67 -4.17 -5.28
N VAL A 46 -3.97 -5.10 -6.17
CA VAL A 46 -3.68 -5.03 -7.62
C VAL A 46 -4.98 -5.02 -8.42
N ARG A 47 -4.89 -4.60 -9.69
CA ARG A 47 -6.09 -4.50 -10.55
C ARG A 47 -6.73 -5.85 -10.81
N ASP A 48 -8.05 -5.86 -11.02
CA ASP A 48 -8.76 -7.03 -11.49
C ASP A 48 -8.45 -7.27 -12.98
N SER A 49 -7.80 -8.39 -13.29
CA SER A 49 -7.46 -8.79 -14.65
C SER A 49 -8.68 -9.07 -15.54
N LYS A 50 -9.87 -9.31 -14.95
CA LYS A 50 -11.12 -9.61 -15.67
C LYS A 50 -11.98 -8.38 -15.92
N HIS A 51 -11.76 -7.31 -15.16
CA HIS A 51 -12.58 -6.08 -15.20
C HIS A 51 -11.70 -4.84 -15.37
N LEU A 52 -10.89 -4.83 -16.41
CA LEU A 52 -9.97 -3.73 -16.73
C LEU A 52 -10.71 -2.42 -17.03
N GLU A 53 -11.97 -2.49 -17.46
CA GLU A 53 -12.83 -1.33 -17.74
C GLU A 53 -13.14 -0.46 -16.51
N LYS A 54 -12.90 -0.99 -15.30
CA LYS A 54 -13.09 -0.25 -14.05
C LYS A 54 -11.91 0.66 -13.69
N TYR A 55 -10.75 0.49 -14.32
CA TYR A 55 -9.53 1.19 -13.96
C TYR A 55 -9.20 2.28 -14.97
N ILE A 56 -8.77 3.44 -14.49
CA ILE A 56 -8.33 4.54 -15.36
C ILE A 56 -6.81 4.49 -15.56
N GLY A 57 -6.35 4.90 -16.74
CA GLY A 57 -4.93 4.91 -17.10
C GLY A 57 -4.56 3.90 -18.19
N SER A 58 -3.29 3.92 -18.62
CA SER A 58 -2.79 2.97 -19.62
C SER A 58 -2.37 1.65 -18.97
N ASN A 59 -2.43 0.55 -19.72
CA ASN A 59 -1.95 -0.75 -19.21
C ASN A 59 -0.46 -0.69 -18.81
N GLU A 60 0.33 0.10 -19.54
CA GLU A 60 1.76 0.29 -19.29
C GLU A 60 2.02 0.96 -17.94
N ASP A 61 1.25 1.99 -17.59
CA ASP A 61 1.37 2.69 -16.29
C ASP A 61 1.01 1.77 -15.13
N TRP A 62 0.00 0.92 -15.32
CA TRP A 62 -0.42 -0.07 -14.34
C TRP A 62 0.63 -1.16 -14.14
N ASP A 63 1.14 -1.74 -15.22
CA ASP A 63 2.17 -2.78 -15.16
C ASP A 63 3.45 -2.24 -14.50
N LEU A 64 3.82 -0.99 -14.80
CA LEU A 64 4.94 -0.31 -14.16
C LEU A 64 4.70 -0.11 -12.66
N SER A 65 3.54 0.42 -12.28
CA SER A 65 3.21 0.71 -10.88
C SER A 65 3.14 -0.56 -10.03
N GLU A 66 2.50 -1.61 -10.54
CA GLU A 66 2.44 -2.91 -9.85
C GLU A 66 3.81 -3.55 -9.72
N LYS A 67 4.65 -3.43 -10.75
CA LYS A 67 6.02 -3.94 -10.70
C LYS A 67 6.85 -3.21 -9.65
N ILE A 68 6.79 -1.87 -9.60
CA ILE A 68 7.51 -1.08 -8.60
C ILE A 68 7.10 -1.48 -7.19
N LEU A 69 5.79 -1.63 -6.91
CA LEU A 69 5.31 -2.04 -5.59
C LEU A 69 5.73 -3.47 -5.23
N LYS A 70 5.68 -4.41 -6.17
CA LYS A 70 6.15 -5.80 -5.97
C LYS A 70 7.65 -5.83 -5.68
N ASP A 71 8.45 -5.09 -6.44
CA ASP A 71 9.90 -5.00 -6.25
C ASP A 71 10.24 -4.43 -4.87
N ILE A 72 9.53 -3.40 -4.42
CA ILE A 72 9.70 -2.81 -3.08
C ILE A 72 9.31 -3.80 -1.98
N CYS A 73 8.20 -4.53 -2.15
CA CYS A 73 7.80 -5.56 -1.19
C CYS A 73 8.85 -6.65 -1.04
N ASN A 74 9.42 -7.11 -2.17
CA ASN A 74 10.49 -8.11 -2.19
C ASN A 74 11.79 -7.57 -1.57
N GLU A 75 12.17 -6.34 -1.88
CA GLU A 75 13.40 -5.72 -1.38
C GLU A 75 13.35 -5.46 0.13
N LEU A 76 12.18 -5.08 0.65
CA LEU A 76 11.95 -4.80 2.07
C LEU A 76 11.51 -6.04 2.86
N ASP A 77 11.47 -7.22 2.23
CA ASP A 77 10.95 -8.49 2.78
C ASP A 77 9.59 -8.32 3.50
N LEU A 78 8.73 -7.51 2.89
CA LEU A 78 7.38 -7.31 3.37
C LEU A 78 6.58 -8.54 2.99
N ASN A 79 6.05 -9.25 3.99
CA ASN A 79 5.14 -10.38 3.83
C ASN A 79 3.79 -9.89 3.25
N ALA A 80 3.82 -9.35 2.04
CA ALA A 80 2.72 -8.70 1.37
C ALA A 80 1.79 -9.74 0.77
N LYS A 81 0.51 -9.67 1.14
CA LYS A 81 -0.54 -10.50 0.57
C LYS A 81 -1.10 -9.79 -0.67
N VAL A 82 -1.05 -10.45 -1.81
CA VAL A 82 -1.66 -9.93 -3.05
C VAL A 82 -3.17 -10.04 -2.96
N CYS A 83 -3.87 -8.92 -3.15
CA CYS A 83 -5.32 -8.81 -3.13
C CYS A 83 -5.80 -8.31 -4.51
N GLU A 84 -6.23 -9.23 -5.36
CA GLU A 84 -6.72 -8.90 -6.70
C GLU A 84 -8.10 -8.22 -6.64
N GLY A 85 -8.28 -7.14 -7.39
CA GLY A 85 -9.55 -6.41 -7.50
C GLY A 85 -9.79 -5.38 -6.40
N GLU A 86 -8.92 -5.30 -5.41
CA GLU A 86 -9.00 -4.35 -4.29
C GLU A 86 -8.21 -3.05 -4.55
N ALA A 87 -7.62 -2.89 -5.75
CA ALA A 87 -6.91 -1.68 -6.13
C ALA A 87 -7.83 -0.45 -6.23
N ALA A 88 -7.25 0.73 -6.05
CA ALA A 88 -7.96 1.98 -6.26
C ALA A 88 -8.22 2.21 -7.76
N LEU A 89 -9.11 3.14 -8.10
CA LEU A 89 -9.49 3.43 -9.49
C LEU A 89 -8.28 3.81 -10.37
N TYR A 90 -7.31 4.51 -9.77
CA TYR A 90 -6.18 5.16 -10.44
C TYR A 90 -4.83 4.45 -10.25
N GLY A 91 -4.78 3.37 -9.49
CA GLY A 91 -3.52 2.66 -9.27
C GLY A 91 -3.58 1.58 -8.19
N PRO A 92 -2.51 0.76 -8.11
CA PRO A 92 -2.36 -0.23 -7.04
C PRO A 92 -2.07 0.45 -5.70
N LYS A 93 -2.48 -0.19 -4.59
CA LYS A 93 -2.27 0.33 -3.23
C LYS A 93 -1.50 -0.64 -2.36
N LEU A 94 -0.75 -0.10 -1.40
CA LEU A 94 0.02 -0.84 -0.41
C LEU A 94 -0.45 -0.45 1.00
N ASP A 95 -1.16 -1.35 1.67
CA ASP A 95 -1.74 -1.09 2.99
C ASP A 95 -0.95 -1.79 4.09
N PHE A 96 -0.52 -1.04 5.11
CA PHE A 96 0.10 -1.59 6.32
C PHE A 96 -0.94 -1.84 7.39
N MET A 97 -1.21 -3.12 7.67
CA MET A 97 -2.21 -3.54 8.63
C MET A 97 -1.53 -3.98 9.93
N PHE A 98 -1.71 -3.19 10.99
CA PHE A 98 -1.20 -3.51 12.33
C PHE A 98 -2.25 -4.24 13.15
N LYS A 99 -1.83 -5.27 13.89
CA LYS A 99 -2.72 -6.00 14.80
C LYS A 99 -2.70 -5.33 16.18
N ASP A 100 -3.82 -4.72 16.55
CA ASP A 100 -4.03 -4.18 17.89
C ASP A 100 -4.12 -5.32 18.94
N ALA A 101 -3.73 -5.02 20.19
CA ALA A 101 -3.77 -5.91 21.34
C ALA A 101 -5.20 -6.33 21.72
N ILE A 102 -6.21 -5.55 21.30
CA ILE A 102 -7.62 -5.92 21.49
C ILE A 102 -8.03 -6.85 20.36
N ARG A 103 -8.13 -8.13 20.69
CA ARG A 103 -8.64 -9.25 19.86
C ARG A 103 -10.09 -9.04 19.42
N LYS A 104 -10.35 -8.05 18.56
CA LYS A 104 -11.59 -7.93 17.79
C LYS A 104 -11.22 -7.77 16.32
N ARG A 105 -11.43 -8.83 15.54
CA ARG A 105 -11.49 -8.76 14.08
C ARG A 105 -12.65 -7.82 13.73
N ASN A 106 -12.34 -6.55 13.50
CA ASN A 106 -13.22 -5.69 12.75
C ASN A 106 -12.55 -5.46 11.40
N SER A 107 -13.17 -6.00 10.36
CA SER A 107 -12.86 -5.72 8.96
C SER A 107 -13.14 -4.25 8.67
N ASN A 108 -12.25 -3.34 9.11
CA ASN A 108 -12.30 -1.95 8.66
C ASN A 108 -11.49 -1.84 7.38
N SER A 109 -12.19 -2.16 6.28
CA SER A 109 -11.90 -1.67 4.94
C SER A 109 -11.90 -0.14 4.97
N ASN A 110 -10.75 0.46 5.24
CA ASN A 110 -10.54 1.88 4.95
C ASN A 110 -10.10 1.97 3.49
N ASN A 111 -11.07 2.23 2.60
CA ASN A 111 -10.81 2.61 1.23
C ASN A 111 -10.10 3.97 1.23
N THR A 112 -8.80 3.98 0.96
CA THR A 112 -8.07 5.17 0.54
C THR A 112 -8.20 5.30 -0.99
N THR A 113 -8.72 6.46 -1.39
CA THR A 113 -8.71 7.00 -2.77
C THR A 113 -7.68 8.13 -2.81
#